data_AF-A0A0V1N4Y9-F1
#
_entry.id   AF-A0A0V1N4Y9-F1
#
_cell.length_a   1.000
_cell.length_b   1.000
_cell.length_c   1.000
_cell.angle_alpha   90.00
_cell.angle_beta   90.00
_cell.angle_gamma   90.00
#
_symmetry.space_group_name_H-M   'P 1'
#
loop_
_entity.id
_entity.type
_entity.pdbx_description
1 polymer ?
#
loop_
_entity_poly.entity_id
_entity_poly.type
_entity_poly.pdbx_seq_one_letter_code
_entity_poly.pdbx_strand_id
1 'polypeptide(L)' 'MSELRQFLGLASYYRKFVNGFASIAAPIHQLLERDAEWKWTEDCQAAFDALKHQLTSAPILTYFDI' A
#
# COMPACT_ATOMS: atom_id res chain seq x y z
N MET A 1 -12.22 -7.83 -2.36
CA MET A 1 -10.98 -8.51 -1.89
C MET A 1 -9.84 -8.44 -2.93
N SER A 2 -10.13 -8.56 -4.23
CA SER A 2 -9.09 -8.52 -5.28
C SER A 2 -8.42 -7.16 -5.46
N GLU A 3 -9.16 -6.04 -5.36
CA GLU A 3 -8.59 -4.70 -5.57
C GLU A 3 -7.53 -4.33 -4.52
N LEU A 4 -7.74 -4.71 -3.25
CA LEU A 4 -6.76 -4.47 -2.19
C LEU A 4 -5.47 -5.28 -2.41
N ARG A 5 -5.59 -6.53 -2.88
CA ARG A 5 -4.43 -7.37 -3.25
C ARG A 5 -3.72 -6.84 -4.50
N GLN A 6 -4.45 -6.34 -5.48
CA GLN A 6 -3.89 -5.69 -6.66
C GLN A 6 -3.17 -4.39 -6.29
N PHE A 7 -3.77 -3.57 -5.44
CA PHE A 7 -3.15 -2.36 -4.91
C PHE A 7 -1.88 -2.70 -4.15
N LEU A 8 -1.90 -3.68 -3.23
CA LEU A 8 -0.70 -4.12 -2.51
C LEU A 8 0.35 -4.74 -3.43
N GLY A 9 -0.04 -5.41 -4.51
CA GLY A 9 0.89 -5.86 -5.53
C GLY A 9 1.65 -4.69 -6.19
N LEU A 10 0.93 -3.65 -6.59
CA LEU A 10 1.50 -2.40 -7.08
C LEU A 10 2.33 -1.68 -6.01
N ALA A 11 1.79 -1.55 -4.80
CA ALA A 11 2.44 -0.90 -3.68
C ALA A 11 3.76 -1.62 -3.32
N SER A 12 3.77 -2.95 -3.37
CA SER A 12 4.97 -3.78 -3.18
C SER A 12 6.01 -3.56 -4.27
N TYR A 13 5.59 -3.33 -5.51
CA TYR A 13 6.50 -2.99 -6.61
C TYR A 13 7.22 -1.65 -6.37
N TYR A 14 6.51 -0.68 -5.78
CA TYR A 14 7.06 0.63 -5.43
C TYR A 14 7.59 0.72 -3.99
N ARG A 15 7.61 -0.39 -3.21
CA ARG A 15 8.05 -0.38 -1.81
C ARG A 15 9.46 0.17 -1.61
N LYS A 16 10.31 0.08 -2.64
CA LYS A 16 11.68 0.63 -2.65
C LYS A 16 11.72 2.17 -2.63
N PHE A 17 10.63 2.83 -3.01
CA PHE A 17 10.46 4.27 -2.97
C PHE A 17 9.65 4.74 -1.75
N VAL A 18 8.90 3.84 -1.13
CA VAL A 18 8.10 4.12 0.05
C VAL A 18 8.92 3.79 1.30
N ASN A 19 9.53 4.81 1.90
CA ASN A 19 10.27 4.62 3.14
C ASN A 19 9.29 4.25 4.27
N GLY A 20 9.56 3.17 5.00
CA GLY A 20 8.66 2.66 6.03
C GLY A 20 7.44 1.87 5.51
N PHE A 21 7.45 1.40 4.25
CA PHE A 21 6.36 0.61 3.65
C PHE A 21 5.82 -0.49 4.58
N ALA A 22 6.70 -1.26 5.21
CA ALA A 22 6.31 -2.38 6.08
C ALA A 22 5.50 -1.91 7.30
N SER A 23 5.87 -0.78 7.91
CA SER A 23 5.13 -0.21 9.05
C SER A 23 3.77 0.33 8.64
N ILE A 24 3.68 0.98 7.47
CA ILE A 24 2.41 1.51 6.97
C ILE A 24 1.50 0.37 6.49
N ALA A 25 2.06 -0.65 5.83
CA ALA A 25 1.31 -1.80 5.34
C ALA A 25 0.94 -2.79 6.45
N ALA A 26 1.55 -2.74 7.64
CA ALA A 26 1.27 -3.65 8.75
C ALA A 26 -0.22 -3.77 9.13
N PRO A 27 -0.98 -2.67 9.37
CA PRO A 27 -2.42 -2.75 9.63
C PRO A 27 -3.21 -3.32 8.44
N ILE A 28 -2.79 -3.04 7.21
CA ILE A 28 -3.42 -3.56 5.98
C ILE A 28 -3.12 -5.06 5.78
N HIS A 29 -1.93 -5.50 6.17
CA HIS A 29 -1.52 -6.90 6.14
C HIS A 29 -2.32 -7.73 7.13
N GLN A 30 -2.51 -7.26 8.37
CA GLN A 30 -3.38 -7.91 9.34
C GLN A 30 -4.81 -8.03 8.79
N LEU A 31 -5.31 -7.02 8.09
CA LEU A 31 -6.61 -7.05 7.40
C LEU A 31 -6.73 -8.11 6.28
N LEU A 32 -5.60 -8.52 5.70
CA LEU A 32 -5.52 -9.49 4.61
C LEU A 32 -5.23 -10.92 5.11
N GLU A 33 -4.85 -11.07 6.37
CA GLU A 33 -4.70 -12.36 7.00
C GLU A 33 -6.05 -13.06 7.09
N ARG A 34 -6.05 -14.35 6.72
CA ARG A 34 -7.26 -15.16 6.54
C ARG A 34 -8.01 -15.43 7.85
N ASP A 35 -7.38 -15.14 8.98
CA ASP A 35 -7.83 -15.41 10.34
C ASP A 35 -8.22 -14.13 11.11
N ALA A 36 -7.93 -12.95 10.54
CA ALA A 36 -8.27 -11.68 11.17
C ALA A 36 -9.70 -11.27 10.81
N GLU A 37 -10.42 -10.74 11.79
CA GLU A 37 -11.70 -10.08 11.57
C GLU A 37 -11.47 -8.94 10.55
N TRP A 38 -12.05 -9.04 9.35
CA TRP A 38 -11.92 -7.99 8.33
C TRP A 38 -12.65 -6.74 8.82
N LYS A 39 -11.95 -5.95 9.63
CA LYS A 39 -12.44 -4.71 10.23
C LYS A 39 -11.60 -3.58 9.67
N TRP A 40 -12.19 -2.89 8.71
CA TRP A 40 -11.57 -1.70 8.15
C TRP A 40 -11.69 -0.55 9.16
N THR A 41 -10.63 -0.33 9.93
CA THR A 41 -10.56 0.75 10.93
C THR A 41 -9.95 2.02 10.32
N GLU A 42 -10.09 3.14 11.02
CA GLU A 42 -9.48 4.42 10.62
C GLU A 42 -7.96 4.31 10.46
N ASP A 43 -7.30 3.47 11.27
CA ASP A 43 -5.86 3.19 11.17
C ASP A 43 -5.50 2.56 9.82
N CYS A 44 -6.33 1.62 9.36
CA CYS A 44 -6.17 0.98 8.05
C CYS A 44 -6.43 1.95 6.89
N GLN A 45 -7.42 2.84 7.04
CA GLN A 45 -7.69 3.90 6.07
C GLN A 45 -6.53 4.91 6.00
N ALA A 46 -6.00 5.33 7.14
CA ALA A 46 -4.86 6.24 7.23
C ALA A 46 -3.59 5.63 6.62
N ALA A 47 -3.34 4.35 6.90
CA ALA A 47 -2.27 3.58 6.28
C ALA A 47 -2.43 3.49 4.76
N PHE A 48 -3.64 3.22 4.28
CA PHE A 48 -3.94 3.14 2.86
C PHE A 48 -3.73 4.50 2.16
N ASP A 49 -4.19 5.59 2.78
CA ASP A 49 -4.03 6.94 2.26
C ASP A 49 -2.56 7.37 2.25
N ALA A 50 -1.81 7.08 3.32
CA ALA A 50 -0.37 7.32 3.38
C ALA A 50 0.40 6.55 2.30
N LEU A 51 0.04 5.28 2.07
CA LEU A 51 0.58 4.49 0.97
C LEU A 51 0.26 5.11 -0.38
N LYS A 52 -0.99 5.53 -0.58
CA LYS A 52 -1.44 6.17 -1.81
C LYS A 52 -0.67 7.47 -2.06
N HIS A 53 -0.50 8.30 -1.04
CA HIS A 53 0.23 9.56 -1.10
C HIS A 53 1.72 9.36 -1.38
N GLN A 54 2.35 8.35 -0.75
CA GLN A 54 3.75 8.00 -1.06
C GLN A 54 3.89 7.38 -2.46
N LEU A 55 2.90 6.64 -2.95
CA LEU A 55 2.87 6.09 -4.30
C LEU A 55 2.70 7.18 -5.37
N THR A 56 1.85 8.18 -5.14
CA THR A 56 1.70 9.33 -6.05
C THR A 56 2.83 10.35 -5.92
N SER A 57 3.48 10.45 -4.75
CA SER A 57 4.66 11.31 -4.55
C SER A 57 5.96 10.66 -4.98
N ALA A 58 6.05 9.32 -4.99
CA ALA A 58 7.17 8.64 -5.57
C ALA A 58 7.26 9.07 -7.04
N PRO A 59 8.42 9.54 -7.50
CA PRO A 59 8.58 9.84 -8.91
C PRO A 59 8.40 8.52 -9.65
N ILE A 60 7.24 8.32 -10.25
CA ILE A 60 7.04 7.48 -11.44
C ILE A 60 7.81 8.13 -12.61
N LEU A 61 9.08 8.43 -12.38
CA LEU A 61 10.04 8.95 -13.33
C LEU A 61 10.72 7.76 -13.99
N THR A 62 9.91 6.96 -14.66
CA THR A 62 10.31 6.41 -15.95
C THR A 62 9.31 6.96 -16.95
N TYR A 63 9.41 8.27 -17.17
CA TYR A 63 9.16 8.82 -18.47
C TYR A 63 10.17 8.14 -19.40
N PHE A 64 9.78 7.00 -19.96
CA PHE A 64 10.45 6.43 -21.11
C PHE A 64 9.97 7.27 -22.30
N ASP A 65 10.68 8.37 -22.52
CA ASP A 65 10.79 8.97 -23.85
C ASP A 65 11.90 8.21 -24.56
N ILE A 66 11.49 7.22 -25.35
CA ILE A 66 12.15 6.84 -26.61
C ILE A 66 11.19 6.06 -27.50
#